data_AF-A0A925YWI3-F1
#
_entry.id   AF-A0A925YWI3-F1
#
_cell.length_a   1.000
_cell.length_b   1.000
_cell.length_c   1.000
_cell.angle_alpha   90.00
_cell.angle_beta   90.00
_cell.angle_gamma   90.00
#
_symmetry.space_group_name_H-M   'P 1'
#
loop_
_entity.id
_entity.type
_entity.pdbx_description
1 polymer ?
#
loop_
_entity_poly.entity_id
_entity_poly.type
_entity_poly.pdbx_seq_one_letter_code
_entity_poly.pdbx_strand_id
1 'polypeptide(L)'
;MKISETLLAAMTAQAESHYPEESGGLLLASLEGDVITVMSLYPLTNVREDARHNRIEINPLDYAKAERIASQRGLGVWGFYHTHPNAP
;
A
#
# COMPACT_ATOMS: atom_id res chain seq x y z
N MET A 1 -14.17 -5.95 -0.54
CA MET A 1 -13.01 -5.46 -1.32
C MET A 1 -12.51 -6.59 -2.21
N LYS A 2 -12.17 -6.30 -3.47
CA LYS A 2 -11.58 -7.25 -4.42
C LYS A 2 -10.15 -6.82 -4.76
N ILE A 3 -9.22 -7.77 -4.77
CA ILE A 3 -7.82 -7.59 -5.16
C ILE A 3 -7.50 -8.72 -6.15
N SER A 4 -6.87 -8.40 -7.28
CA SER A 4 -6.48 -9.42 -8.26
C SER A 4 -5.24 -10.19 -7.82
N GLU A 5 -5.08 -11.41 -8.32
CA GLU A 5 -3.88 -12.23 -8.07
C GLU A 5 -2.60 -11.54 -8.53
N THR A 6 -2.65 -10.77 -9.62
CA THR A 6 -1.51 -9.98 -10.09
C THR A 6 -1.09 -8.91 -9.07
N LEU A 7 -2.04 -8.23 -8.43
CA LEU A 7 -1.73 -7.23 -7.41
C LEU A 7 -1.23 -7.89 -6.13
N LEU A 8 -1.79 -9.04 -5.75
CA LEU A 8 -1.27 -9.84 -4.64
C LEU A 8 0.17 -10.29 -4.88
N ALA A 9 0.48 -10.79 -6.07
CA ALA A 9 1.85 -11.16 -6.45
C ALA A 9 2.80 -9.96 -6.41
N ALA A 10 2.35 -8.76 -6.81
CA ALA A 10 3.13 -7.54 -6.72
C ALA A 10 3.40 -7.12 -5.26
N MET A 11 2.42 -7.25 -4.36
CA MET A 11 2.62 -7.05 -2.92
C MET A 11 3.66 -8.03 -2.36
N THR A 12 3.57 -9.31 -2.73
CA THR A 12 4.52 -10.34 -2.29
C THR A 12 5.93 -10.07 -2.81
N ALA A 13 6.09 -9.72 -4.09
CA ALA A 13 7.39 -9.38 -4.64
C ALA A 13 8.01 -8.13 -3.97
N GLN A 14 7.18 -7.14 -3.61
CA GLN A 14 7.62 -6.00 -2.82
C GLN A 14 8.09 -6.46 -1.43
N ALA A 15 7.34 -7.34 -0.77
CA ALA A 15 7.71 -7.90 0.53
C ALA A 15 9.06 -8.62 0.50
N GLU A 16 9.25 -9.49 -0.48
CA GLU A 16 10.48 -10.28 -0.65
C GLU A 16 11.69 -9.39 -0.94
N SER A 17 11.53 -8.38 -1.80
CA SER A 17 12.62 -7.46 -2.16
C SER A 17 13.05 -6.54 -1.02
N HIS A 18 12.16 -6.28 -0.05
CA HIS A 18 12.45 -5.43 1.09
C HIS A 18 12.86 -6.20 2.33
N TYR A 19 12.76 -7.54 2.36
CA TYR A 19 13.19 -8.34 3.50
C TYR A 19 14.67 -8.07 3.86
N PRO A 20 15.04 -7.89 5.14
CA PRO A 20 14.26 -8.11 6.38
C PRO A 20 13.41 -6.91 6.85
N GLU A 21 13.20 -5.92 6.00
CA GLU A 21 12.49 -4.68 6.29
C GLU A 21 10.99 -4.77 6.09
N GLU A 22 10.22 -4.07 6.93
CA GLU A 22 8.80 -3.85 6.70
C GLU A 22 8.63 -3.03 5.41
N SER A 23 7.84 -3.58 4.49
CA SER A 23 7.35 -2.89 3.30
C SER A 23 5.84 -2.72 3.35
N GLY A 24 5.33 -1.72 2.63
CA GLY A 24 3.90 -1.48 2.53
C GLY A 24 3.54 -0.49 1.44
N GLY A 25 2.29 -0.07 1.40
CA GLY A 25 1.80 0.86 0.41
C GLY A 25 0.33 1.19 0.57
N LEU A 26 -0.16 2.09 -0.28
CA LEU A 26 -1.56 2.48 -0.35
C LEU A 26 -2.28 1.69 -1.44
N LEU A 27 -3.54 1.35 -1.18
CA LEU A 27 -4.44 0.68 -2.10
C LEU A 27 -5.23 1.73 -2.88
N LEU A 28 -5.00 1.80 -4.19
CA LEU A 28 -5.76 2.66 -5.09
C LEU A 28 -6.92 1.85 -5.70
N ALA A 29 -8.14 2.27 -5.42
CA ALA A 29 -9.33 1.50 -5.77
C ALA A 29 -10.47 2.38 -6.30
N SER A 30 -11.38 1.75 -7.03
CA SER A 30 -12.68 2.31 -7.38
C SER A 30 -13.77 1.71 -6.50
N LEU A 31 -14.85 2.45 -6.30
CA LEU A 31 -16.08 1.97 -5.68
C LEU A 31 -17.15 1.84 -6.76
N GLU A 32 -17.65 0.63 -6.97
CA GLU A 32 -18.77 0.35 -7.86
C GLU A 32 -19.92 -0.26 -7.04
N GLY A 33 -20.96 0.54 -6.79
CA GLY A 33 -22.00 0.18 -5.82
C GLY A 33 -21.41 0.02 -4.42
N ASP A 34 -21.51 -1.19 -3.86
CA ASP A 34 -20.94 -1.54 -2.55
C ASP A 34 -19.60 -2.30 -2.66
N VAL A 35 -19.03 -2.41 -3.86
CA VAL A 35 -17.81 -3.20 -4.10
C VAL A 35 -16.61 -2.28 -4.35
N ILE A 36 -15.68 -2.29 -3.41
CA ILE A 36 -14.35 -1.68 -3.58
C ILE A 36 -13.47 -2.64 -4.39
N THR A 37 -12.95 -2.20 -5.53
CA THR A 37 -12.03 -2.96 -6.39
C THR A 37 -10.68 -2.27 -6.46
N VAL A 38 -9.64 -2.91 -5.91
CA VAL A 38 -8.27 -2.40 -5.98
C VAL A 38 -7.75 -2.54 -7.40
N MET A 39 -7.36 -1.42 -7.99
CA MET A 39 -6.87 -1.36 -9.37
C MET A 39 -5.36 -1.11 -9.45
N SER A 40 -4.76 -0.51 -8.41
CA SER A 40 -3.34 -0.21 -8.41
C SER A 40 -2.80 -0.09 -6.98
N LEU A 41 -1.49 -0.22 -6.85
CA LEU A 41 -0.76 -0.06 -5.60
C LEU A 41 0.13 1.16 -5.69
N TYR A 42 0.20 1.92 -4.61
CA TYR A 42 1.21 2.95 -4.43
C TYR A 42 2.18 2.48 -3.35
N PRO A 43 3.31 1.85 -3.71
CA PRO A 43 4.27 1.36 -2.74
C PRO A 43 4.85 2.53 -1.95
N LEU A 44 4.87 2.39 -0.63
CA LEU A 44 5.52 3.31 0.28
C LEU A 44 6.81 2.67 0.78
N THR A 45 7.88 3.44 0.79
CA THR A 45 9.10 3.05 1.50
C THR A 45 8.94 3.45 2.96
N ASN A 46 9.27 2.56 3.89
CA ASN A 46 9.16 2.86 5.32
C ASN A 46 10.09 4.02 5.67
N VAL A 47 9.56 5.11 6.22
CA VAL A 47 10.25 6.40 6.38
C VAL A 47 11.06 6.48 7.69
N ARG A 48 10.96 5.49 8.58
CA ARG A 48 11.67 5.48 9.86
C ARG A 48 12.73 4.38 9.93
N GLU A 49 13.98 4.79 10.13
CA GLU A 49 15.12 3.91 10.45
C GLU A 49 15.14 3.46 11.93
N ASP A 50 14.34 4.09 12.79
CA ASP A 50 14.50 4.11 14.25
C ASP A 50 13.38 3.40 15.05
N ALA A 51 12.25 3.03 14.44
CA ALA A 51 11.15 2.36 15.15
C ALA A 51 10.29 1.44 14.26
N ARG A 52 10.95 0.58 13.47
CA ARG A 52 10.35 -0.31 12.45
C ARG A 52 9.44 -1.45 12.96
N HIS A 53 9.06 -1.47 14.23
CA HIS A 53 8.30 -2.60 14.78
C HIS A 53 6.87 -2.28 15.23
N ASN A 54 6.46 -1.02 15.37
CA ASN A 54 5.17 -0.73 16.02
C ASN A 54 4.28 0.34 15.37
N ARG A 55 4.77 1.15 14.42
CA ARG A 55 3.96 2.20 13.73
C ARG A 55 4.54 2.53 12.35
N ILE A 56 3.77 2.27 11.29
CA ILE A 56 4.06 2.80 9.95
C ILE A 56 3.55 4.24 9.89
N GLU A 57 4.48 5.19 9.75
CA GLU A 57 4.17 6.60 9.52
C GLU A 57 4.07 6.82 8.01
N ILE A 58 2.90 7.20 7.53
CA ILE A 58 2.70 7.61 6.14
C ILE A 58 3.05 9.09 6.06
N ASN A 59 4.10 9.43 5.33
CA ASN A 59 4.45 10.83 5.10
C ASN A 59 3.26 11.54 4.42
N PRO A 60 2.76 12.67 4.97
CA PRO A 60 1.63 13.40 4.38
C PRO A 60 1.84 13.76 2.90
N LEU A 61 3.09 14.00 2.50
CA LEU A 61 3.43 14.29 1.11
C LEU A 61 3.24 13.07 0.21
N ASP A 62 3.58 11.88 0.69
CA ASP A 62 3.41 10.65 -0.09
C ASP A 62 1.94 10.24 -0.16
N TYR A 63 1.17 10.47 0.90
CA TYR A 63 -0.28 10.35 0.85
C TYR A 63 -0.89 11.31 -0.18
N ALA A 64 -0.49 12.59 -0.15
CA ALA A 64 -0.97 13.59 -1.10
C ALA A 64 -0.61 13.26 -2.56
N LYS A 65 0.59 12.70 -2.80
CA LYS A 65 0.99 12.19 -4.12
C LYS A 65 0.12 11.01 -4.55
N ALA A 66 -0.11 10.06 -3.66
CA ALA A 66 -0.95 8.90 -3.93
C ALA A 66 -2.38 9.29 -4.28
N GLU A 67 -2.98 10.20 -3.51
CA GLU A 67 -4.29 10.78 -3.78
C GLU A 67 -4.34 11.50 -5.13
N ARG A 68 -3.31 12.30 -5.46
CA ARG A 68 -3.22 12.96 -6.77
C ARG A 68 -3.16 11.94 -7.92
N ILE A 69 -2.36 10.89 -7.79
CA ILE A 69 -2.23 9.83 -8.81
C ILE A 69 -3.54 9.04 -8.93
N ALA A 70 -4.20 8.74 -7.80
CA ALA A 70 -5.48 8.06 -7.78
C ALA A 70 -6.53 8.89 -8.50
N SER A 71 -6.64 10.19 -8.16
CA SER A 71 -7.59 11.12 -8.77
C SER A 71 -7.40 11.24 -10.29
N GLN A 72 -6.15 11.31 -10.78
CA GLN A 72 -5.85 11.33 -12.22
C GLN A 72 -6.34 10.08 -12.98
N ARG A 73 -6.57 8.98 -12.26
CA ARG A 73 -7.04 7.71 -12.81
C ARG A 73 -8.51 7.42 -12.47
N GLY A 74 -9.22 8.36 -11.85
CA GLY A 74 -10.59 8.15 -11.37
C GLY A 74 -10.70 7.17 -10.19
N LEU A 75 -9.61 7.00 -9.43
CA LEU A 75 -9.51 6.16 -8.24
C LEU A 75 -9.42 7.02 -6.97
N GLY A 76 -9.57 6.38 -5.82
CA GLY A 76 -9.23 6.95 -4.51
C GLY A 76 -8.25 6.07 -3.73
N VAL A 77 -7.65 6.59 -2.67
CA VAL A 77 -6.96 5.77 -1.67
C VAL A 77 -8.00 5.15 -0.73
N TRP A 78 -8.10 3.82 -0.74
CA TRP A 78 -9.12 3.07 0.02
C TRP A 78 -8.55 2.23 1.16
N GLY A 79 -7.23 2.24 1.33
CA GLY A 79 -6.59 1.50 2.40
C GLY A 79 -5.09 1.48 2.28
N PHE A 80 -4.49 0.72 3.19
CA PHE A 80 -3.06 0.57 3.34
C PHE A 80 -2.74 -0.91 3.58
N TYR A 81 -1.66 -1.40 2.99
CA TYR A 81 -1.13 -2.74 3.22
C TYR A 81 0.30 -2.63 3.72
N HIS A 82 0.71 -3.57 4.55
CA HIS A 82 2.09 -3.72 4.97
C HIS A 82 2.40 -5.17 5.31
N THR A 83 3.68 -5.45 5.40
CA THR A 83 4.27 -6.74 5.75
C THR A 83 4.79 -6.66 7.17
N HIS A 84 4.67 -7.76 7.91
CA HIS A 84 5.32 -7.93 9.21
C HIS A 84 6.33 -9.08 9.12
N PRO A 85 7.56 -8.81 8.64
CA PRO A 85 8.62 -9.79 8.69
C PRO A 85 8.96 -10.02 10.17
N ASN A 86 8.72 -11.25 10.66
CA ASN A 86 8.92 -11.70 12.03
C ASN A 86 7.81 -11.38 13.06
N ALA A 87 6.57 -11.18 12.65
CA ALA A 87 5.46 -11.32 13.60
C ALA A 87 5.40 -12.77 14.14
N PRO A 88 5.37 -13.01 15.47
CA PRO A 88 4.93 -14.28 16.04
C PRO A 88 3.44 -14.54 15.80
#